data_AF-A0A958WZK9-F1
#
_entry.id   AF-A0A958WZK9-F1
#
_cell.length_a   1.000
_cell.length_b   1.000
_cell.length_c   1.000
_cell.angle_alpha   90.00
_cell.angle_beta   90.00
_cell.angle_gamma   90.00
#
_symmetry.space_group_name_H-M   'P 1'
#
loop_
_entity.id
_entity.type
_entity.pdbx_description
1 polymer ?
#
loop_
_entity_poly.entity_id
_entity_poly.type
_entity_poly.pdbx_seq_one_letter_code
_entity_poly.pdbx_strand_id
1 'polypeptide(L)'
;MKKFKLCPVLSWLWENFFMVNFEVNTAKIKGNKEVDSILKPDREGYDPIELLKYDMRLHTFHPNDEKLDEESFRKVENMINVLGINHVVGSRKDLLNHVLRRIYTRQITWDEAMHETRQFPTALNICRMQVEHDFDKFRTLLFGMENEV
;
A
#
# COMPACT_ATOMS: atom_id res chain seq x y z
N MET A 1 31.86 26.12 2.96
CA MET A 1 30.48 25.68 2.65
C MET A 1 30.41 24.16 2.70
N LYS A 2 29.70 23.58 3.68
CA LYS A 2 29.47 22.13 3.73
C LYS A 2 28.47 21.77 2.63
N LYS A 3 28.88 20.96 1.66
CA LYS A 3 27.96 20.35 0.68
C LYS A 3 27.05 19.41 1.46
N PHE A 4 25.77 19.76 1.57
CA PHE A 4 24.76 18.82 2.03
C PHE A 4 24.70 17.70 1.00
N LYS A 5 25.22 16.53 1.38
CA LYS A 5 24.95 15.29 0.65
C LYS A 5 23.47 15.04 0.88
N LEU A 6 22.65 15.29 -0.15
CA LEU A 6 21.25 14.87 -0.18
C LEU A 6 21.24 13.36 0.08
N CYS A 7 21.03 12.95 1.32
CA CYS A 7 20.60 11.60 1.61
C CYS A 7 19.23 11.48 0.92
N PRO A 8 19.02 10.53 -0.01
CA PRO A 8 17.75 10.32 -0.69
C PRO A 8 16.78 9.65 0.29
N VAL A 9 16.43 10.36 1.36
CA VAL A 9 15.34 10.02 2.27
C VAL A 9 13.99 10.34 1.59
N LEU A 10 14.03 11.04 0.45
CA LEU A 10 12.89 11.51 -0.33
C LEU A 10 12.88 10.90 -1.74
N SER A 11 12.95 9.58 -1.88
CA SER A 11 12.51 8.92 -3.13
C SER A 11 10.98 8.92 -3.30
N TRP A 12 10.28 9.79 -2.55
CA TRP A 12 8.83 10.00 -2.53
C TRP A 12 8.48 11.48 -2.77
N LEU A 13 9.22 12.16 -3.64
CA LEU A 13 8.73 13.43 -4.22
C LEU A 13 7.67 13.09 -5.28
N TRP A 14 6.44 13.48 -4.97
CA TRP A 14 5.17 13.25 -5.66
C TRP A 14 5.07 13.80 -7.10
N GLU A 15 6.12 14.44 -7.62
CA GLU A 15 6.16 14.87 -9.03
C GLU A 15 6.35 13.69 -10.01
N ASN A 16 6.77 12.53 -9.50
CA ASN A 16 6.85 11.31 -10.29
C ASN A 16 5.83 10.31 -9.78
N PHE A 17 4.66 10.33 -10.41
CA PHE A 17 3.84 9.12 -10.49
C PHE A 17 4.74 7.96 -10.91
N PHE A 18 4.36 6.77 -10.48
CA PHE A 18 5.04 5.51 -10.70
C PHE A 18 6.08 5.16 -9.63
N MET A 19 5.79 4.05 -8.96
CA MET A 19 6.83 3.07 -8.68
C MET A 19 7.84 3.07 -9.84
N VAL A 20 9.13 3.29 -9.57
CA VAL A 20 10.19 3.23 -10.59
C VAL A 20 10.42 1.75 -10.95
N ASN A 21 9.38 1.11 -11.46
CA ASN A 21 9.38 -0.23 -11.99
C ASN A 21 9.18 -0.09 -13.50
N PHE A 22 10.24 -0.40 -14.22
CA PHE A 22 10.27 -0.36 -15.68
C PHE A 22 9.11 -1.17 -16.29
N GLU A 23 8.71 -2.30 -15.69
CA GLU A 23 7.62 -3.11 -16.22
C GLU A 23 6.26 -2.42 -16.09
N VAL A 24 6.05 -1.66 -15.01
CA VAL A 24 4.82 -0.85 -14.84
C VAL A 24 4.79 0.32 -15.82
N ASN A 25 5.94 0.96 -16.01
CA ASN A 25 6.05 2.21 -16.77
C ASN A 25 6.26 2.02 -18.28
N THR A 26 6.53 0.79 -18.72
CA THR A 26 6.64 0.44 -20.14
C THR A 26 5.31 -0.01 -20.72
N ALA A 27 5.31 -0.33 -22.01
CA ALA A 27 4.13 -0.79 -22.77
C ALA A 27 3.43 -2.04 -22.19
N LYS A 28 4.00 -2.71 -21.17
CA LYS A 28 3.45 -3.94 -20.60
C LYS A 28 2.25 -3.73 -19.68
N ILE A 29 2.21 -2.65 -18.88
CA ILE A 29 1.16 -2.46 -17.86
C ILE A 29 0.42 -1.15 -18.07
N LYS A 30 1.10 -0.01 -17.91
CA LYS A 30 0.50 1.30 -18.19
C LYS A 30 0.40 1.56 -19.68
N GLY A 31 1.53 1.47 -20.41
CA GLY A 31 1.60 1.84 -21.82
C GLY A 31 0.97 3.22 -22.10
N ASN A 32 -0.01 3.25 -23.01
CA ASN A 32 -0.75 4.45 -23.41
C ASN A 32 -2.09 4.64 -22.67
N LYS A 33 -2.37 3.86 -21.62
CA LYS A 33 -3.63 3.96 -20.89
C LYS A 33 -3.73 5.33 -20.19
N GLU A 34 -4.93 5.92 -20.25
CA GLU A 34 -5.22 7.16 -19.54
C GLU A 34 -5.12 6.95 -18.03
N VAL A 35 -4.60 7.96 -17.35
CA VAL A 35 -4.48 7.98 -15.89
C VAL A 35 -5.51 8.97 -15.36
N ASP A 36 -6.46 8.45 -14.60
CA ASP A 36 -7.38 9.26 -13.80
C ASP A 36 -6.67 9.74 -12.53
N SER A 37 -6.90 11.00 -12.16
CA SER A 37 -6.35 11.61 -10.95
C SER A 37 -7.02 11.17 -9.65
N ILE A 38 -8.00 10.26 -9.69
CA ILE A 38 -8.72 9.78 -8.51
C ILE A 38 -7.81 9.17 -7.45
N LEU A 39 -6.75 8.46 -7.85
CA LEU A 39 -5.74 7.92 -6.93
C LEU A 39 -4.51 8.83 -6.78
N LYS A 40 -4.62 10.10 -7.18
CA LYS A 40 -3.53 11.06 -7.13
C LYS A 40 -3.43 11.67 -5.72
N PRO A 41 -2.35 11.44 -4.97
CA PRO A 41 -2.35 11.75 -3.53
C PRO A 41 -2.04 13.20 -3.15
N ASP A 42 -1.60 14.00 -4.11
CA ASP A 42 -1.52 15.45 -3.99
C ASP A 42 -2.86 16.13 -4.34
N ARG A 43 -3.88 15.36 -4.74
CA ARG A 43 -5.23 15.88 -4.93
C ARG A 43 -5.81 16.28 -3.58
N GLU A 44 -6.44 17.46 -3.54
CA GLU A 44 -7.18 17.91 -2.38
C GLU A 44 -8.28 16.92 -1.99
N GLY A 45 -8.33 16.55 -0.71
CA GLY A 45 -9.26 15.55 -0.20
C GLY A 45 -8.93 14.10 -0.56
N TYR A 46 -7.74 13.81 -1.10
CA TYR A 46 -7.31 12.43 -1.26
C TYR A 46 -7.15 11.76 0.11
N ASP A 47 -7.90 10.69 0.32
CA ASP A 47 -7.70 9.76 1.41
C ASP A 47 -7.65 8.34 0.86
N PRO A 48 -6.52 7.62 1.00
CA PRO A 48 -6.41 6.26 0.52
C PRO A 48 -7.40 5.31 1.20
N ILE A 49 -7.87 5.60 2.42
CA ILE A 49 -8.80 4.74 3.17
C ILE A 49 -10.23 4.89 2.65
N GLU A 50 -10.58 6.06 2.13
CA GLU A 50 -11.87 6.29 1.47
C GLU A 50 -11.94 5.58 0.11
N LEU A 51 -10.81 5.49 -0.58
CA LEU A 51 -10.74 4.98 -1.95
C LEU A 51 -10.34 3.50 -2.04
N LEU A 52 -9.51 3.01 -1.12
CA LEU A 52 -8.88 1.70 -1.22
C LEU A 52 -9.19 0.82 0.01
N LYS A 53 -9.44 -0.46 -0.26
CA LYS A 53 -9.49 -1.54 0.71
C LYS A 53 -8.28 -2.43 0.49
N TYR A 54 -7.64 -2.86 1.58
CA TYR A 54 -6.45 -3.70 1.51
C TYR A 54 -6.76 -5.09 2.06
N ASP A 55 -6.53 -6.12 1.24
CA ASP A 55 -6.57 -7.52 1.68
C ASP A 55 -5.19 -7.87 2.26
N MET A 56 -5.10 -7.95 3.60
CA MET A 56 -3.86 -8.29 4.29
C MET A 56 -3.35 -9.72 4.02
N ARG A 57 -4.23 -10.66 3.63
CA ARG A 57 -3.86 -12.04 3.34
C ARG A 57 -3.21 -12.15 1.95
N LEU A 58 -3.82 -11.50 0.97
CA LEU A 58 -3.37 -11.51 -0.42
C LEU A 58 -2.36 -10.40 -0.73
N HIS A 59 -2.24 -9.42 0.17
CA HIS A 59 -1.47 -8.19 0.01
C HIS A 59 -1.86 -7.35 -1.22
N THR A 60 -3.13 -7.40 -1.60
CA THR A 60 -3.72 -6.71 -2.75
C THR A 60 -4.58 -5.53 -2.32
N PHE A 61 -4.59 -4.48 -3.14
CA PHE A 61 -5.55 -3.39 -3.04
C PHE A 61 -6.77 -3.66 -3.92
N HIS A 62 -7.93 -3.27 -3.41
CA HIS A 62 -9.22 -3.27 -4.06
C HIS A 62 -9.88 -1.90 -3.88
N PRO A 63 -10.84 -1.50 -4.71
CA PRO A 63 -11.65 -0.32 -4.41
C PRO A 63 -12.41 -0.52 -3.10
N ASN A 64 -12.65 0.57 -2.37
CA ASN A 64 -13.47 0.52 -1.16
C ASN A 64 -14.96 0.45 -1.53
N ASP A 65 -15.48 -0.76 -1.62
CA ASP A 65 -16.87 -1.08 -1.98
C ASP A 65 -17.92 -0.51 -1.02
N GLU A 66 -17.53 -0.22 0.22
CA GLU A 66 -18.43 0.32 1.24
C GLU A 66 -18.58 1.85 1.16
N LYS A 67 -17.64 2.54 0.49
CA LYS A 67 -17.54 4.01 0.50
C LYS A 67 -17.69 4.66 -0.87
N LEU A 68 -17.51 3.89 -1.94
CA LEU A 68 -17.54 4.41 -3.31
C LEU A 68 -18.89 4.18 -3.98
N ASP A 69 -19.36 5.18 -4.71
CA ASP A 69 -20.37 4.98 -5.73
C ASP A 69 -19.83 4.11 -6.88
N GLU A 70 -20.73 3.63 -7.74
CA GLU A 70 -20.41 2.70 -8.82
C GLU A 70 -19.42 3.30 -9.86
N GLU A 71 -19.47 4.61 -10.09
CA GLU A 71 -18.57 5.28 -11.04
C GLU A 71 -17.16 5.38 -10.46
N SER A 72 -17.05 5.87 -9.23
CA SER A 72 -15.83 5.99 -8.44
C SER A 72 -15.18 4.63 -8.24
N PHE A 73 -15.97 3.59 -7.95
CA PHE A 73 -15.51 2.22 -7.83
C PHE A 73 -14.78 1.76 -9.09
N ARG A 74 -15.42 1.91 -10.26
CA ARG A 74 -14.83 1.52 -11.56
C ARG A 74 -13.57 2.31 -11.89
N LYS A 75 -13.54 3.61 -11.58
CA LYS A 75 -12.35 4.46 -11.80
C LYS A 75 -11.18 4.00 -10.92
N VAL A 76 -11.42 3.76 -9.64
CA VAL A 76 -10.40 3.25 -8.71
C VAL A 76 -9.90 1.88 -9.15
N GLU A 77 -10.80 0.96 -9.50
CA GLU A 77 -10.45 -0.38 -9.98
C GLU A 77 -9.54 -0.30 -11.22
N ASN A 78 -9.93 0.52 -12.19
CA ASN A 78 -9.11 0.76 -13.37
C ASN A 78 -7.73 1.33 -13.00
N MET A 79 -7.67 2.30 -12.08
CA MET A 79 -6.40 2.90 -11.65
C MET A 79 -5.50 1.93 -10.88
N ILE A 80 -6.04 1.04 -10.06
CA ILE A 80 -5.26 -0.04 -9.42
C ILE A 80 -4.53 -0.87 -10.48
N ASN A 81 -5.22 -1.19 -11.57
CA ASN A 81 -4.68 -1.98 -12.69
C ASN A 81 -3.68 -1.18 -13.54
N VAL A 82 -4.06 0.02 -13.98
CA VAL A 82 -3.23 0.90 -14.82
C VAL A 82 -1.92 1.27 -14.15
N LEU A 83 -1.97 1.58 -12.85
CA LEU A 83 -0.80 1.97 -12.06
C LEU A 83 0.01 0.78 -11.57
N GLY A 84 -0.43 -0.45 -11.90
CA GLY A 84 0.24 -1.68 -11.53
C GLY A 84 0.39 -1.84 -10.02
N ILE A 85 -0.54 -1.30 -9.23
CA ILE A 85 -0.44 -1.28 -7.76
C ILE A 85 -0.27 -2.71 -7.24
N ASN A 86 -0.98 -3.69 -7.81
CA ASN A 86 -0.90 -5.09 -7.39
C ASN A 86 0.19 -5.91 -8.10
N HIS A 87 1.04 -5.33 -8.96
CA HIS A 87 2.12 -6.09 -9.61
C HIS A 87 3.28 -6.43 -8.67
N VAL A 88 3.42 -5.72 -7.55
CA VAL A 88 4.47 -5.93 -6.54
C VAL A 88 3.96 -6.66 -5.30
N VAL A 89 2.91 -7.48 -5.45
CA VAL A 89 2.34 -8.26 -4.35
C VAL A 89 3.39 -9.13 -3.66
N GLY A 90 4.29 -9.78 -4.41
CA GLY A 90 5.36 -10.59 -3.81
C GLY A 90 6.26 -9.78 -2.88
N SER A 91 6.90 -8.72 -3.40
CA SER A 91 7.78 -7.86 -2.60
C SER A 91 7.05 -7.17 -1.44
N ARG A 92 5.79 -6.77 -1.64
CA ARG A 92 4.95 -6.19 -0.58
C ARG A 92 4.67 -7.21 0.51
N LYS A 93 4.28 -8.43 0.13
CA LYS A 93 3.99 -9.53 1.05
C LYS A 93 5.19 -9.85 1.91
N ASP A 94 6.37 -10.01 1.30
CA ASP A 94 7.60 -10.35 2.01
C ASP A 94 7.98 -9.28 3.04
N LEU A 95 7.99 -8.01 2.61
CA LEU A 95 8.34 -6.90 3.50
C LEU A 95 7.32 -6.72 4.62
N LEU A 96 6.02 -6.65 4.29
CA LEU A 96 5.00 -6.37 5.28
C LEU A 96 4.84 -7.52 6.27
N ASN A 97 4.89 -8.79 5.84
CA ASN A 97 4.83 -9.89 6.81
C ASN A 97 6.03 -9.91 7.75
N HIS A 98 7.22 -9.56 7.26
CA HIS A 98 8.38 -9.39 8.13
C HIS A 98 8.16 -8.30 9.19
N VAL A 99 7.70 -7.12 8.76
CA VAL A 99 7.44 -5.98 9.65
C VAL A 99 6.32 -6.30 10.64
N LEU A 100 5.18 -6.80 10.16
CA LEU A 100 4.02 -7.14 10.97
C LEU A 100 4.35 -8.24 12.00
N ARG A 101 5.18 -9.23 11.64
CA ARG A 101 5.65 -10.23 12.60
C ARG A 101 6.50 -9.62 13.70
N ARG A 102 7.40 -8.67 13.39
CA ARG A 102 8.20 -7.95 14.40
C ARG A 102 7.32 -7.12 15.34
N ILE A 103 6.27 -6.48 14.81
CA ILE A 103 5.27 -5.77 15.61
C ILE A 103 4.54 -6.73 16.55
N TYR A 104 4.04 -7.84 16.01
CA TYR A 104 3.32 -8.85 16.79
C TYR A 104 4.17 -9.44 17.92
N THR A 105 5.44 -9.76 17.65
CA THR A 105 6.38 -10.28 18.66
C THR A 105 6.95 -9.18 19.56
N ARG A 106 6.44 -7.95 19.46
CA ARG A 106 6.83 -6.78 20.27
C ARG A 106 8.32 -6.42 20.16
N GLN A 107 8.95 -6.74 19.03
CA GLN A 107 10.32 -6.34 18.74
C GLN A 107 10.43 -4.88 18.29
N ILE A 108 9.37 -4.36 17.67
CA ILE A 108 9.22 -2.95 17.29
C ILE A 108 7.77 -2.50 17.52
N THR A 109 7.58 -1.20 17.63
CA THR A 109 6.30 -0.51 17.66
C THR A 109 5.80 -0.17 16.24
N TRP A 110 4.53 0.21 16.12
CA TRP A 110 3.98 0.72 14.86
C TRP A 110 4.70 1.99 14.38
N ASP A 111 5.06 2.89 15.30
CA ASP A 111 5.70 4.16 14.93
C ASP A 111 7.14 3.93 14.44
N GLU A 112 7.88 3.02 15.07
CA GLU A 112 9.18 2.56 14.57
C GLU A 112 9.06 1.91 13.19
N ALA A 113 8.07 1.02 13.01
CA ALA A 113 7.82 0.38 11.73
C ALA A 113 7.52 1.38 10.62
N MET A 114 6.69 2.40 10.88
CA MET A 114 6.38 3.48 9.92
C MET A 114 7.59 4.34 9.61
N HIS A 115 8.51 4.53 10.56
CA HIS A 115 9.75 5.28 10.35
C HIS A 115 10.80 4.48 9.56
N GLU A 116 10.96 3.19 9.86
CA GLU A 116 11.92 2.29 9.21
C GLU A 116 11.47 1.89 7.79
N THR A 117 10.17 1.70 7.59
CA THR A 117 9.61 1.13 6.37
C THR A 117 9.39 2.21 5.32
N ARG A 118 10.33 2.32 4.37
CA ARG A 118 10.25 3.30 3.27
C ARG A 118 9.45 2.81 2.06
N GLN A 119 8.95 1.57 2.07
CA GLN A 119 8.21 0.97 0.95
C GLN A 119 6.80 0.56 1.40
N PHE A 120 5.81 0.75 0.53
CA PHE A 120 4.41 0.44 0.80
C PHE A 120 3.81 1.08 2.07
N PRO A 121 4.10 2.37 2.38
CA PRO A 121 3.60 3.02 3.60
C PRO A 121 2.07 3.03 3.69
N THR A 122 1.37 3.20 2.56
CA THR A 122 -0.11 3.14 2.52
C THR A 122 -0.64 1.78 2.96
N ALA A 123 -0.04 0.68 2.49
CA ALA A 123 -0.46 -0.67 2.88
C ALA A 123 -0.21 -0.90 4.36
N LEU A 124 0.97 -0.50 4.87
CA LEU A 124 1.30 -0.61 6.30
C LEU A 124 0.34 0.19 7.18
N ASN A 125 -0.03 1.40 6.76
CA ASN A 125 -0.99 2.24 7.48
C ASN A 125 -2.38 1.60 7.54
N ILE A 126 -2.87 1.04 6.42
CA ILE A 126 -4.16 0.34 6.42
C ILE A 126 -4.09 -0.93 7.29
N CYS A 127 -2.98 -1.67 7.26
CA CYS A 127 -2.76 -2.79 8.20
C CYS A 127 -2.89 -2.33 9.65
N ARG A 128 -2.23 -1.23 10.04
CA ARG A 128 -2.33 -0.69 11.41
C ARG A 128 -3.78 -0.49 11.82
N MET A 129 -4.56 0.19 10.99
CA MET A 129 -5.98 0.45 11.27
C MET A 129 -6.81 -0.83 11.40
N GLN A 130 -6.59 -1.80 10.51
CA GLN A 130 -7.30 -3.08 10.57
C GLN A 130 -6.94 -3.88 11.83
N VAL A 131 -5.67 -3.86 12.25
CA VAL A 131 -5.19 -4.57 13.44
C VAL A 131 -5.65 -3.91 14.73
N GLU A 132 -5.65 -2.57 14.78
CA GLU A 132 -6.19 -1.81 15.90
C GLU A 132 -7.70 -2.07 16.09
N HIS A 133 -8.43 -2.35 15.01
CA HIS A 133 -9.83 -2.74 15.05
C HIS A 133 -10.04 -4.23 15.39
N ASP A 134 -9.14 -5.13 14.95
CA ASP A 134 -9.30 -6.59 15.09
C ASP A 134 -7.94 -7.30 15.23
N PHE A 135 -7.43 -7.35 16.46
CA PHE A 135 -6.13 -7.93 16.79
C PHE A 135 -6.10 -9.46 16.69
N ASP A 136 -7.23 -10.14 16.87
CA ASP A 136 -7.29 -11.61 16.79
C ASP A 136 -7.22 -12.07 15.33
N LYS A 137 -7.91 -11.38 14.42
CA LYS A 137 -7.77 -11.61 12.97
C LYS A 137 -6.35 -11.41 12.49
N PHE A 138 -5.60 -10.47 13.07
CA PHE A 138 -4.18 -10.25 12.78
C PHE A 138 -3.31 -11.47 13.09
N ARG A 139 -3.56 -12.14 14.21
CA ARG A 139 -2.84 -13.37 14.59
C ARG A 139 -3.10 -14.49 13.58
N THR A 140 -4.35 -14.72 13.21
CA THR A 140 -4.70 -15.74 12.20
C THR A 140 -4.05 -15.45 10.85
N LEU A 141 -4.05 -14.19 10.42
CA LEU A 141 -3.44 -13.77 9.15
C LEU A 141 -1.92 -13.97 9.11
N LEU A 142 -1.21 -13.68 10.20
CA LEU A 142 0.25 -13.78 10.25
C LEU A 142 0.77 -15.21 10.41
N PHE A 143 0.05 -16.04 11.17
CA PHE A 143 0.52 -17.37 11.55
C PHE A 143 -0.22 -18.51 10.85
N GLY A 144 -1.19 -18.21 9.99
CA GLY A 144 -1.93 -19.22 9.23
C GLY A 144 -2.66 -20.22 10.12
N MET A 145 -2.99 -19.83 11.36
CA MET A 145 -3.79 -20.68 12.24
C MET A 145 -5.23 -20.64 11.75
N GLU A 146 -5.57 -21.57 10.85
CA GLU A 146 -6.96 -22.00 10.71
C GLU A 146 -7.44 -22.37 12.11
N ASN A 147 -8.56 -21.79 12.54
CA ASN A 147 -9.22 -22.24 13.75
C ASN A 147 -9.68 -23.67 13.48
N GLU A 148 -8.86 -24.65 13.85
CA GLU A 148 -9.34 -26.00 14.12
C GLU A 148 -10.27 -25.88 15.34
N VAL A 149 -11.57 -25.79 15.04
CA VAL A 149 -12.66 -26.10 15.97
C VAL A 149 -12.95 -27.58 15.84
#